data_AF-E9RJ29-F1
#
_entry.id   AF-E9RJ29-F1
#
_cell.length_a   1.000
_cell.length_b   1.000
_cell.length_c   1.000
_cell.angle_alpha   90.00
_cell.angle_beta   90.00
_cell.angle_gamma   90.00
#
_symmetry.space_group_name_H-M   'P 1'
#
loop_
_entity.id
_entity.type
_entity.pdbx_description
1 polymer ?
#
loop_
_entity_poly.entity_id
_entity_poly.type
_entity_poly.pdbx_seq_one_letter_code
_entity_poly.pdbx_strand_id
1 'polypeptide(L)'
;MVNKEVSISDEQLKRIGLDLLNFGLVYIRSISGAGHFPKREQAIVNDVCYRMSDALHNLPEHLIYFNRLLILDELEKLALTVSRIPKTNIVQNPTLQLIVEKIKLLSGDSCCNTQ
;
A
#
# COMPACT_ATOMS: atom_id res chain seq x y z
N MET A 1 -9.07 25.16 -6.84
CA MET A 1 -8.00 24.26 -7.33
C MET A 1 -8.65 23.31 -8.30
N VAL A 2 -8.16 23.29 -9.55
CA VAL A 2 -8.71 22.43 -10.60
C VAL A 2 -8.41 20.99 -10.20
N ASN A 3 -9.44 20.25 -9.78
CA ASN A 3 -9.38 18.80 -9.60
C ASN A 3 -9.00 18.20 -10.95
N LYS A 4 -7.72 17.87 -11.10
CA LYS A 4 -7.23 17.16 -12.27
C LYS A 4 -7.73 15.74 -12.12
N GLU A 5 -8.92 15.46 -12.66
CA GLU A 5 -9.46 14.10 -12.71
C GLU A 5 -8.47 13.23 -13.46
N VAL A 6 -7.66 12.48 -12.71
CA VAL A 6 -6.96 11.33 -13.25
C VAL A 6 -8.05 10.32 -13.57
N SER A 7 -8.55 10.37 -14.80
CA SER A 7 -9.47 9.37 -15.35
C SER A 7 -8.70 8.05 -15.54
N ILE A 8 -8.44 7.35 -14.44
CA ILE A 8 -7.84 6.02 -14.46
C ILE A 8 -8.84 5.03 -15.07
N SER A 9 -8.45 4.35 -16.15
CA SER A 9 -9.30 3.32 -16.75
C SER A 9 -9.45 2.12 -15.82
N ASP A 10 -10.51 1.34 -16.00
CA ASP A 10 -10.74 0.13 -15.20
C ASP A 10 -9.57 -0.86 -15.29
N GLU A 11 -8.96 -1.01 -16.47
CA GLU A 11 -7.79 -1.87 -16.62
C GLU A 11 -6.53 -1.31 -15.95
N GLN A 12 -6.34 0.02 -15.95
CA GLN A 12 -5.27 0.63 -15.18
C GLN A 12 -5.50 0.45 -13.68
N LEU A 13 -6.74 0.59 -13.22
CA LEU A 13 -7.10 0.41 -11.81
C LEU A 13 -6.86 -1.04 -11.37
N LYS A 14 -7.27 -2.04 -12.17
CA LYS A 14 -6.97 -3.46 -11.89
C LYS A 14 -5.48 -3.72 -11.77
N ARG A 15 -4.68 -3.23 -12.73
CA ARG A 15 -3.22 -3.38 -12.71
C ARG A 15 -2.61 -2.75 -11.47
N ILE A 16 -3.03 -1.54 -11.12
CA ILE A 16 -2.51 -0.86 -9.93
C ILE A 16 -2.92 -1.60 -8.66
N GLY A 17 -4.16 -2.08 -8.55
CA GLY A 17 -4.62 -2.88 -7.42
C GLY A 17 -3.83 -4.18 -7.27
N LEU A 18 -3.56 -4.89 -8.37
CA LEU A 18 -2.73 -6.09 -8.39
C LEU A 18 -1.29 -5.82 -7.94
N ASP A 19 -0.68 -4.75 -8.45
CA ASP A 19 0.68 -4.36 -8.08
C ASP A 19 0.76 -4.03 -6.58
N LEU A 20 -0.20 -3.25 -6.07
CA LEU A 20 -0.25 -2.87 -4.66
C LEU A 20 -0.51 -4.06 -3.74
N LEU A 21 -1.39 -4.98 -4.13
CA LEU A 21 -1.60 -6.24 -3.42
C LEU A 21 -0.30 -7.05 -3.34
N ASN A 22 0.39 -7.21 -4.47
CA ASN A 22 1.65 -7.95 -4.53
C ASN A 22 2.74 -7.30 -3.67
N PHE A 23 2.97 -6.00 -3.81
CA PHE A 23 3.95 -5.29 -3.00
C PHE A 23 3.61 -5.32 -1.51
N GLY A 24 2.33 -5.21 -1.15
CA GLY A 24 1.86 -5.33 0.22
C GLY A 24 2.21 -6.68 0.85
N LEU A 25 1.96 -7.78 0.14
CA LEU A 25 2.32 -9.13 0.58
C LEU A 25 3.83 -9.31 0.73
N VAL A 26 4.61 -8.80 -0.23
CA VAL A 26 6.08 -8.82 -0.17
C VAL A 26 6.60 -8.00 1.02
N TYR A 27 6.01 -6.83 1.28
CA TYR A 27 6.37 -5.98 2.41
C TYR A 27 6.11 -6.65 3.75
N ILE A 28 4.92 -7.24 3.95
CA ILE A 28 4.59 -7.98 5.18
C ILE A 28 5.63 -9.07 5.41
N ARG A 29 5.94 -9.87 4.37
CA ARG A 29 6.93 -10.94 4.45
C ARG A 29 8.33 -10.43 4.78
N SER A 30 8.74 -9.29 4.21
CA SER A 30 10.10 -8.77 4.40
C SER A 30 10.34 -8.25 5.81
N ILE A 31 9.32 -7.65 6.44
CA ILE A 31 9.43 -7.16 7.82
C ILE A 31 9.17 -8.26 8.86
N SER A 32 8.32 -9.25 8.56
CA SER A 32 8.06 -10.37 9.49
C SER A 32 9.13 -11.47 9.43
N GLY A 33 9.86 -11.56 8.32
CA GLY A 33 10.81 -12.65 8.03
C GLY A 33 12.23 -12.44 8.55
N ALA A 34 12.56 -11.28 9.13
CA ALA A 34 13.93 -10.92 9.50
C ALA A 34 14.46 -11.59 10.80
N GLY A 35 13.69 -12.47 11.43
CA GLY A 35 14.11 -13.25 12.60
C GLY A 35 13.43 -12.84 13.91
N HIS A 36 13.97 -13.29 15.04
CA HIS A 36 13.47 -12.93 16.37
C HIS A 36 13.90 -11.50 16.71
N PHE A 37 12.93 -10.60 16.77
CA PHE A 37 13.16 -9.25 17.26
C PHE A 37 13.07 -9.19 18.80
N PRO A 38 13.76 -8.25 19.45
CA PRO A 38 13.45 -7.83 20.82
C PRO A 38 11.94 -7.56 20.99
N LYS A 39 11.35 -7.89 22.15
CA LYS A 39 9.89 -7.83 22.38
C LYS A 39 9.23 -6.54 21.91
N ARG A 40 9.85 -5.37 22.15
CA ARG A 40 9.31 -4.07 21.75
C ARG A 40 9.25 -3.91 20.22
N GLU A 41 10.29 -4.35 19.52
CA GLU A 41 10.39 -4.29 18.08
C GLU A 41 9.45 -5.30 17.42
N GLN A 42 9.34 -6.51 17.99
CA GLN A 42 8.38 -7.52 17.56
C GLN A 42 6.94 -7.00 17.64
N ALA A 43 6.60 -6.28 18.72
CA ALA A 43 5.27 -5.69 18.87
C ALA A 43 4.96 -4.67 17.75
N ILE A 44 5.94 -3.85 17.37
CA ILE A 44 5.82 -2.89 16.28
C ILE A 44 5.64 -3.61 14.94
N VAL A 45 6.48 -4.61 14.64
CA VAL A 45 6.39 -5.40 13.40
C VAL A 45 5.03 -6.07 13.29
N ASN A 46 4.56 -6.70 14.36
CA ASN A 46 3.26 -7.39 14.37
C ASN A 46 2.10 -6.42 14.13
N ASP A 47 2.11 -5.25 14.76
CA ASP A 47 1.09 -4.21 14.55
C ASP A 47 1.08 -3.72 13.09
N VAL A 48 2.25 -3.48 12.50
CA VAL A 48 2.34 -3.08 11.08
C VAL A 48 1.86 -4.18 10.15
N CYS A 49 2.29 -5.43 10.36
CA CYS A 49 1.84 -6.59 9.58
C CYS A 49 0.31 -6.76 9.65
N TYR A 50 -0.26 -6.61 10.84
CA TYR A 50 -1.70 -6.72 11.04
C TYR A 50 -2.45 -5.64 10.23
N ARG A 51 -2.07 -4.37 10.39
CA ARG A 51 -2.73 -3.25 9.68
C ARG A 51 -2.61 -3.37 8.16
N MET A 52 -1.43 -3.75 7.66
CA MET A 52 -1.22 -3.95 6.22
C MET A 52 -2.06 -5.12 5.68
N SER A 53 -2.15 -6.22 6.44
CA SER A 53 -2.96 -7.37 6.03
C SER A 53 -4.45 -7.03 6.03
N ASP A 54 -4.90 -6.29 7.04
CA ASP A 54 -6.28 -5.82 7.18
C ASP A 54 -6.68 -4.89 6.01
N ALA A 55 -5.83 -3.91 5.68
CA ALA A 55 -6.07 -2.98 4.58
C ALA A 55 -6.06 -3.62 3.18
N LEU A 56 -5.59 -4.86 3.06
CA LEU A 56 -5.53 -5.61 1.79
C LEU A 56 -6.54 -6.76 1.76
N HIS A 57 -7.28 -6.99 2.85
CA HIS A 57 -8.03 -8.24 3.05
C HIS A 57 -9.07 -8.49 1.96
N ASN A 58 -9.83 -7.45 1.59
CA ASN A 58 -10.94 -7.57 0.63
C ASN A 58 -10.51 -7.27 -0.81
N LEU A 59 -9.34 -6.66 -1.00
CA LEU A 59 -8.84 -6.27 -2.32
C LEU A 59 -8.80 -7.43 -3.33
N PRO A 60 -8.37 -8.67 -2.99
CA PRO A 60 -8.41 -9.81 -3.92
C PRO A 60 -9.80 -10.10 -4.46
N GLU A 61 -10.82 -10.13 -3.61
CA GLU A 61 -12.20 -10.40 -4.02
C GLU A 61 -12.72 -9.31 -4.96
N HIS A 62 -12.46 -8.04 -4.61
CA HIS A 62 -12.89 -6.89 -5.40
C HIS A 62 -12.18 -6.80 -6.75
N LEU A 63 -10.94 -7.31 -6.85
CA LEU A 63 -10.22 -7.46 -8.11
C LEU A 63 -10.78 -8.59 -8.98
N ILE A 64 -11.08 -9.75 -8.39
CA ILE A 64 -11.64 -10.92 -9.11
C ILE A 64 -13.01 -10.58 -9.70
N TYR A 65 -13.91 -10.01 -8.89
CA TYR A 65 -15.27 -9.65 -9.32
C TYR A 65 -15.41 -8.21 -9.82
N PHE A 66 -14.27 -7.57 -10.10
CA PHE A 66 -14.12 -6.17 -10.48
C PHE A 66 -15.23 -5.22 -10.00
N ASN A 67 -15.02 -4.61 -8.84
CA ASN A 67 -15.86 -3.51 -8.36
C ASN A 67 -15.02 -2.24 -8.19
N ARG A 68 -15.16 -1.29 -9.12
CA ARG A 68 -14.37 -0.04 -9.14
C ARG A 68 -14.41 0.73 -7.83
N LEU A 69 -15.60 0.93 -7.26
CA LEU A 69 -15.78 1.74 -6.06
C LEU A 69 -15.13 1.07 -4.84
N LEU A 70 -15.33 -0.24 -4.70
CA LEU A 70 -14.74 -0.99 -3.59
C LEU A 70 -13.22 -1.12 -3.73
N ILE A 71 -12.69 -1.26 -4.94
CA ILE A 71 -11.24 -1.22 -5.16
C ILE A 71 -10.69 0.14 -4.74
N LEU A 72 -11.30 1.25 -5.16
CA LEU A 72 -10.83 2.59 -4.77
C LEU A 72 -10.85 2.79 -3.24
N ASP A 73 -11.91 2.34 -2.57
CA ASP A 73 -12.02 2.38 -1.10
C ASP A 73 -10.90 1.58 -0.41
N GLU A 74 -10.62 0.35 -0.86
CA GLU A 74 -9.52 -0.46 -0.33
C GLU A 74 -8.15 0.19 -0.58
N LEU A 75 -7.94 0.78 -1.77
CA LEU A 75 -6.70 1.48 -2.08
C LEU A 75 -6.52 2.76 -1.24
N GLU A 76 -7.60 3.44 -0.88
CA GLU A 76 -7.58 4.56 0.05
C GLU A 76 -7.23 4.10 1.48
N LYS A 77 -7.83 3.00 1.96
CA LYS A 77 -7.47 2.39 3.25
C LYS A 77 -5.98 2.00 3.31
N LEU A 78 -5.47 1.42 2.22
CA LEU A 78 -4.05 1.09 2.10
C LEU A 78 -3.19 2.36 2.19
N ALA A 79 -3.56 3.43 1.46
CA ALA A 79 -2.83 4.70 1.49
C ALA A 79 -2.78 5.30 2.91
N LEU A 80 -3.92 5.31 3.60
CA LEU A 80 -4.01 5.76 5.00
C LEU A 80 -3.16 4.90 5.93
N THR A 81 -3.18 3.57 5.74
CA THR A 81 -2.38 2.64 6.54
C THR A 81 -0.89 2.88 6.36
N VAL A 82 -0.43 3.00 5.11
CA VAL A 82 0.97 3.28 4.77
C VAL A 82 1.44 4.60 5.37
N SER A 83 0.60 5.64 5.33
CA SER A 83 0.93 6.95 5.92
C SER A 83 1.16 6.92 7.44
N ARG A 84 0.62 5.91 8.12
CA ARG A 84 0.69 5.72 9.58
C ARG A 84 1.79 4.73 10.00
N ILE A 85 2.52 4.14 9.05
CA ILE A 85 3.65 3.24 9.38
C ILE A 85 4.76 4.04 10.05
N PRO A 86 5.29 3.59 11.20
CA PRO A 86 6.32 4.32 11.92
C PRO A 86 7.62 4.42 11.12
N LYS A 87 8.31 5.57 11.23
CA LYS A 87 9.61 5.81 10.59
C LYS A 87 10.75 5.21 11.43
N THR A 88 10.81 3.88 11.49
CA THR A 88 11.88 3.14 12.20
C THR A 88 12.59 2.19 11.26
N ASN A 89 13.91 2.02 11.42
CA ASN A 89 14.74 1.17 10.55
C ASN A 89 14.20 -0.26 10.37
N ILE A 90 13.51 -0.80 11.39
CA ILE A 90 12.98 -2.17 11.38
C ILE A 90 11.82 -2.36 10.39
N VAL A 91 11.03 -1.30 10.14
CA VAL A 91 9.87 -1.36 9.23
C VAL A 91 10.10 -0.59 7.93
N GLN A 92 11.20 0.16 7.83
CA GLN A 92 11.60 0.82 6.60
C GLN A 92 12.28 -0.20 5.69
N ASN A 93 11.58 -0.55 4.62
CA ASN A 93 12.02 -1.54 3.64
C ASN A 93 11.85 -0.95 2.22
N PRO A 94 12.72 -1.26 1.25
CA PRO A 94 12.57 -0.79 -0.13
C PRO A 94 11.18 -1.06 -0.74
N THR A 95 10.54 -2.18 -0.38
CA THR A 95 9.18 -2.48 -0.86
C THR A 95 8.15 -1.45 -0.39
N LEU A 96 8.31 -0.89 0.81
CA LEU A 96 7.42 0.17 1.30
C LEU A 96 7.48 1.41 0.42
N GLN A 97 8.67 1.74 -0.11
CA GLN A 97 8.84 2.88 -1.02
C GLN A 97 8.09 2.65 -2.33
N LEU A 98 8.17 1.44 -2.90
CA LEU A 98 7.42 1.06 -4.10
C LEU A 98 5.90 1.18 -3.91
N ILE A 99 5.40 0.78 -2.73
CA ILE A 99 3.98 0.96 -2.37
C ILE A 99 3.61 2.45 -2.37
N VAL A 100 4.42 3.30 -1.72
CA VAL A 100 4.18 4.75 -1.66
C VAL A 100 4.18 5.39 -3.05
N GLU A 101 5.16 5.05 -3.89
CA GLU A 101 5.25 5.55 -5.27
C GLU A 101 4.00 5.17 -6.07
N LYS A 102 3.54 3.93 -5.92
CA LYS A 102 2.36 3.43 -6.63
C LYS A 102 1.07 4.11 -6.15
N ILE A 103 0.95 4.42 -4.86
CA ILE A 103 -0.17 5.20 -4.31
C ILE A 103 -0.17 6.64 -4.85
N LYS A 104 0.99 7.28 -4.95
CA LYS A 104 1.09 8.65 -5.51
C LYS A 104 0.58 8.73 -6.94
N LEU A 105 0.83 7.70 -7.75
CA LEU A 105 0.30 7.61 -9.12
C LEU A 105 -1.24 7.61 -9.15
N LEU A 106 -1.92 7.03 -8.14
CA LEU A 106 -3.38 7.08 -8.03
C LEU A 106 -3.90 8.48 -7.70
N SER A 107 -3.15 9.23 -6.89
CA SER A 107 -3.55 10.55 -6.40
C SER A 107 -3.33 11.66 -7.42
N GLY A 108 -2.71 11.37 -8.58
CA GLY A 108 -2.33 12.36 -9.57
C GLY A 108 -1.13 13.22 -9.16
N ASP A 109 -0.51 12.93 -8.02
CA ASP A 109 0.74 13.51 -7.57
C ASP A 109 1.92 12.85 -8.31
N SER A 110 1.92 12.99 -9.64
CA SER A 110 3.12 12.76 -10.42
C SER A 110 4.14 13.82 -10.01
N CYS A 111 5.25 13.38 -9.40
CA CYS A 111 6.38 14.20 -8.96
C CYS A 111 6.61 15.43 -9.84
N CYS A 112 6.26 16.62 -9.32
CA CYS A 112 6.93 17.85 -9.68
C CYS A 112 8.35 17.81 -9.08
N ASN A 113 9.24 17.03 -9.69
CA ASN A 113 10.67 17.34 -9.64
C ASN A 113 10.93 18.31 -10.80
N THR A 114 10.61 19.58 -10.59
CA THR A 114 11.29 20.64 -11.32
C THR A 114 12.66 20.83 -10.69
N GLN A 115 13.66 20.44 -11.49
CA GLN A 115 15.08 20.84 -11.54
C GLN A 115 15.60 21.78 -10.45
#